data_AF-A0AA94ET61-F1
#
_entry.id   AF-A0AA94ET61-F1
#
_cell.length_a   1.000
_cell.length_b   1.000
_cell.length_c   1.000
_cell.angle_alpha   90.00
_cell.angle_beta   90.00
_cell.angle_gamma   90.00
#
_symmetry.space_group_name_H-M   'P 1'
#
loop_
_entity.id
_entity.type
_entity.pdbx_description
1 polymer ?
#
loop_
_entity_poly.entity_id
_entity_poly.type
_entity_poly.pdbx_seq_one_letter_code
_entity_poly.pdbx_strand_id
1 'polypeptide(L)'
;MHCEFCWIKTPLETCRHQLRMYENEFGALTLKLERALENVQGLVRDNDALTIERNSLRAELTAAKNEAAEADRRANDITINTNWELMAKGRHISHLATEIKTLKGENPFAPSIPHQRDIS
;
A
#
# COMPACT_ATOMS: atom_id res chain seq x y z
N MET A 1 -2.69 59.91 -68.76
CA MET A 1 -1.29 59.55 -68.49
C MET A 1 -1.18 59.25 -67.01
N HIS A 2 -0.89 57.99 -66.67
CA HIS A 2 -0.26 57.50 -65.43
C HIS A 2 -0.80 57.97 -64.07
N CYS A 3 -1.37 57.03 -63.30
CA CYS A 3 -0.56 56.25 -62.37
C CYS A 3 -1.39 55.08 -61.76
N GLU A 4 -1.25 53.87 -62.30
CA GLU A 4 -1.79 52.61 -61.74
C GLU A 4 -0.86 51.97 -60.69
N PHE A 5 0.02 52.75 -60.05
CA PHE A 5 1.08 52.22 -59.18
C PHE A 5 0.85 52.43 -57.66
N CYS A 6 -0.38 52.66 -57.21
CA CYS A 6 -0.64 52.97 -55.80
C CYS A 6 -1.07 51.78 -54.92
N TRP A 7 -1.11 50.54 -55.45
CA TRP A 7 -1.62 49.37 -54.69
C TRP A 7 -0.57 48.34 -54.29
N ILE A 8 0.72 48.58 -54.53
CA ILE A 8 1.80 47.68 -54.11
C ILE A 8 2.52 48.29 -52.91
N LYS A 9 2.38 47.67 -51.73
CA LYS A 9 3.25 47.97 -50.58
C LYS A 9 4.69 47.86 -51.05
N THR A 10 5.47 48.93 -50.88
CA THR A 10 6.88 48.89 -51.29
C THR A 10 7.58 47.74 -50.56
N PRO A 11 8.58 47.08 -51.16
CA PRO A 11 9.28 45.96 -50.52
C PRO A 11 9.76 46.28 -49.09
N LEU A 12 10.14 47.53 -48.84
CA LEU A 12 10.51 48.02 -47.52
C LEU A 12 9.36 47.99 -46.50
N GLU A 13 8.14 48.35 -46.90
CA GLU A 13 6.95 48.27 -46.05
C GLU A 13 6.58 46.82 -45.72
N THR A 14 6.74 45.91 -46.68
CA THR A 14 6.56 44.47 -46.45
C THR A 14 7.57 43.94 -45.45
N CYS A 15 8.86 44.30 -45.58
CA CYS A 15 9.88 43.88 -44.62
C CYS A 15 9.63 44.44 -43.20
N ARG A 16 9.22 45.70 -43.06
CA ARG A 16 8.85 46.27 -41.75
C ARG A 16 7.68 45.54 -41.12
N HIS A 17 6.67 45.21 -41.92
CA HIS A 17 5.51 44.47 -41.43
C HIS A 17 5.90 43.07 -40.96
N GLN A 18 6.72 42.35 -41.74
CA GLN A 18 7.23 41.03 -41.36
C GLN A 18 8.06 41.08 -40.06
N LEU A 19 8.92 42.09 -39.89
CA LEU A 19 9.69 42.27 -38.65
C LEU A 19 8.77 42.41 -37.43
N ARG A 20 7.72 43.23 -37.51
CA ARG A 20 6.74 43.37 -36.42
C ARG A 20 5.99 42.08 -36.13
N MET A 21 5.65 41.30 -37.17
CA MET A 21 5.00 40.00 -36.99
C MET A 21 5.91 39.04 -36.23
N TYR A 22 7.18 38.94 -36.63
CA TYR A 22 8.14 38.09 -35.94
C TYR A 22 8.40 38.56 -34.51
N GLU A 23 8.57 39.87 -34.26
CA GLU A 23 8.75 40.41 -32.91
C GLU A 23 7.57 40.01 -31.99
N ASN A 24 6.34 40.10 -32.48
CA ASN A 24 5.16 39.68 -31.75
C ASN A 24 5.13 38.16 -31.49
N GLU A 25 5.46 37.35 -32.50
CA GLU A 25 5.51 35.89 -32.38
C GLU A 25 6.60 35.44 -31.41
N PHE A 26 7.78 36.06 -31.46
CA PHE A 26 8.86 35.83 -30.50
C PHE A 26 8.41 36.17 -29.09
N GLY A 27 7.77 37.33 -28.88
CA GLY A 27 7.20 37.69 -27.57
C GLY A 27 6.20 36.65 -27.06
N ALA A 28 5.29 36.19 -27.92
CA ALA A 28 4.32 35.16 -27.57
C ALA A 28 4.95 33.80 -27.25
N LEU A 29 6.00 33.41 -27.98
CA LEU A 29 6.75 32.18 -27.73
C LEU A 29 7.55 32.24 -26.43
N THR A 30 8.18 33.37 -26.13
CA THR A 30 8.89 33.58 -24.86
C THR A 30 7.95 33.41 -23.67
N LEU A 31 6.77 34.04 -23.70
CA LEU A 31 5.77 33.90 -22.64
C LEU A 31 5.28 32.45 -22.48
N LYS A 32 5.09 31.73 -23.60
CA LYS A 32 4.71 30.31 -23.55
C LYS A 32 5.82 29.46 -22.94
N LEU A 33 7.07 29.74 -23.28
CA LEU A 33 8.23 29.04 -22.74
C LEU A 33 8.37 29.28 -21.24
N GLU A 34 8.26 30.53 -20.78
CA GLU A 34 8.29 30.89 -19.35
C GLU A 34 7.20 30.14 -18.57
N ARG A 35 5.95 30.18 -19.05
CA ARG A 35 4.85 29.44 -18.41
C ARG A 35 5.09 27.93 -18.42
N ALA A 36 5.62 27.38 -19.51
CA ALA A 36 5.93 25.94 -19.56
C ALA A 36 7.03 25.57 -18.56
N LEU A 37 8.06 26.41 -18.40
CA LEU A 37 9.13 26.22 -17.42
C LEU A 37 8.58 26.29 -15.99
N GLU A 38 7.73 27.26 -15.67
CA GLU A 38 7.06 27.36 -14.38
C GLU A 38 6.23 26.11 -14.07
N ASN A 39 5.46 25.63 -15.05
CA ASN A 39 4.66 24.41 -14.89
C ASN A 39 5.53 23.19 -14.63
N VAL A 40 6.62 23.01 -15.39
CA VAL A 40 7.54 21.88 -15.18
C VAL A 40 8.20 21.96 -13.81
N GLN A 41 8.63 23.15 -13.37
CA GLN A 41 9.19 23.33 -12.05
C GLN A 41 8.17 23.03 -10.94
N GLY A 42 6.90 23.42 -11.12
CA GLY A 42 5.81 23.06 -10.22
C GLY A 42 5.63 21.56 -10.14
N LEU A 43 5.52 20.88 -11.28
CA LEU A 43 5.37 19.42 -11.34
C LEU A 43 6.54 18.68 -10.69
N VAL A 44 7.77 19.17 -10.84
CA VAL A 44 8.95 18.58 -10.19
C VAL A 44 8.83 18.71 -8.67
N ARG A 45 8.49 19.90 -8.15
CA ARG A 45 8.31 20.11 -6.70
C ARG A 45 7.20 19.22 -6.13
N ASP A 46 6.08 19.13 -6.83
CA ASP A 46 4.97 18.28 -6.41
C ASP A 46 5.37 16.79 -6.44
N ASN A 47 6.14 16.37 -7.45
CA ASN A 47 6.65 15.00 -7.53
C ASN A 47 7.62 14.67 -6.40
N ASP A 48 8.49 15.60 -6.03
CA ASP A 48 9.40 15.46 -4.90
C ASP A 48 8.61 15.29 -3.59
N ALA A 49 7.59 16.13 -3.37
CA ALA A 49 6.71 16.04 -2.21
C ALA A 49 5.97 14.70 -2.14
N LEU A 50 5.36 14.27 -3.24
CA LEU A 50 4.68 12.97 -3.34
C LEU A 50 5.65 11.79 -3.13
N THR A 51 6.90 11.92 -3.60
CA THR A 51 7.92 10.89 -3.40
C THR A 51 8.30 10.76 -1.93
N ILE A 52 8.44 11.89 -1.22
CA ILE A 52 8.71 11.91 0.23
C ILE A 52 7.55 11.26 0.99
N GLU A 53 6.32 11.67 0.72
CA GLU A 53 5.13 11.12 1.38
C GLU A 53 5.01 9.60 1.13
N ARG A 54 5.15 9.17 -0.13
CA ARG A 54 5.14 7.76 -0.50
C ARG A 54 6.21 6.96 0.26
N ASN A 55 7.41 7.53 0.45
CA ASN A 55 8.46 6.88 1.20
C ASN A 55 8.11 6.74 2.68
N SER A 56 7.51 7.77 3.29
CA SER A 56 7.00 7.72 4.67
C SER A 56 5.96 6.62 4.83
N LEU A 57 4.94 6.62 3.97
CA LEU A 57 3.87 5.63 4.00
C LEU A 57 4.38 4.19 3.78
N ARG A 58 5.39 4.02 2.92
CA ARG A 58 6.04 2.71 2.75
C ARG A 58 6.79 2.25 3.99
N ALA A 59 7.47 3.17 4.69
CA ALA A 59 8.15 2.87 5.94
C ALA A 59 7.15 2.47 7.03
N GLU A 60 6.06 3.23 7.18
CA GLU A 60 4.97 2.94 8.12
C GLU A 60 4.30 1.60 7.81
N LEU A 61 3.99 1.32 6.55
CA LEU A 61 3.42 0.03 6.13
C LEU A 61 4.37 -1.13 6.44
N THR A 62 5.67 -0.93 6.25
CA THR A 62 6.68 -1.97 6.54
C THR A 62 6.78 -2.21 8.05
N ALA A 63 6.77 -1.15 8.86
CA ALA A 63 6.75 -1.25 10.32
C ALA A 63 5.50 -2.00 10.80
N ALA A 64 4.31 -1.59 10.35
CA ALA A 64 3.05 -2.24 10.72
C ALA A 64 3.00 -3.72 10.31
N LYS A 65 3.54 -4.08 9.14
CA LYS A 65 3.67 -5.47 8.71
C LYS A 65 4.59 -6.28 9.61
N ASN A 66 5.71 -5.70 10.02
CA ASN A 66 6.65 -6.37 10.93
C ASN A 66 6.02 -6.58 12.31
N GLU A 67 5.31 -5.58 12.83
CA GLU A 67 4.58 -5.68 14.09
C GLU A 67 3.48 -6.74 14.05
N ALA A 68 2.72 -6.81 12.95
CA ALA A 68 1.70 -7.84 12.74
C ALA A 68 2.33 -9.25 12.69
N ALA A 69 3.42 -9.42 11.93
CA ALA A 69 4.13 -10.69 11.86
C ALA A 69 4.68 -11.12 13.22
N GLU A 70 5.14 -10.18 14.03
CA GLU A 70 5.63 -10.47 15.39
C GLU A 70 4.49 -10.80 16.37
N ALA A 71 3.34 -10.12 16.25
CA ALA A 71 2.15 -10.47 17.00
C ALA A 71 1.68 -11.90 16.67
N ASP A 72 1.66 -12.27 15.39
CA ASP A 72 1.29 -13.61 14.94
C ASP A 72 2.24 -14.68 15.47
N ARG A 73 3.57 -14.44 15.44
CA ARG A 73 4.55 -15.34 16.06
C ARG A 73 4.26 -15.55 17.54
N ARG A 74 4.07 -14.47 18.30
CA ARG A 74 3.77 -14.55 19.74
C ARG A 74 2.46 -15.30 20.00
N ALA A 75 1.42 -15.07 19.20
CA ALA A 75 0.15 -15.78 19.33
C ALA A 75 0.32 -17.29 19.07
N ASN A 76 1.10 -17.66 18.06
CA ASN A 76 1.39 -19.05 17.76
C ASN A 76 2.21 -19.72 18.87
N ASP A 77 3.24 -19.05 19.39
CA ASP A 77 4.06 -19.56 20.50
C ASP A 77 3.22 -19.80 21.76
N ILE A 78 2.33 -18.86 22.10
CA ILE A 78 1.39 -19.03 23.21
C ILE A 78 0.48 -20.23 22.95
N THR A 79 -0.06 -20.36 21.75
CA THR A 79 -0.95 -21.48 21.38
C THR A 79 -0.24 -22.83 21.50
N ILE A 80 1.01 -22.92 21.04
CA ILE A 80 1.82 -24.13 21.17
C ILE A 80 2.07 -24.41 22.65
N ASN A 81 2.62 -23.46 23.40
CA ASN A 81 2.96 -23.68 24.81
C ASN A 81 1.74 -24.11 25.64
N THR A 82 0.61 -23.41 25.48
CA THR A 82 -0.64 -23.74 26.19
C THR A 82 -1.17 -25.12 25.82
N ASN A 83 -1.13 -25.50 24.52
CA ASN A 83 -1.52 -26.84 24.10
C ASN A 83 -0.64 -27.93 24.72
N TRP A 84 0.68 -27.69 24.83
CA TRP A 84 1.60 -28.65 25.46
C TRP A 84 1.30 -28.81 26.95
N GLU A 85 1.04 -27.71 27.66
CA GLU A 85 0.64 -27.75 29.07
C GLU A 85 -0.69 -28.48 29.27
N LEU A 86 -1.68 -28.22 28.41
CA LEU A 86 -2.97 -28.90 28.44
C LEU A 86 -2.82 -30.41 28.21
N MET A 87 -1.98 -30.82 27.26
CA MET A 87 -1.69 -32.24 27.02
C MET A 87 -0.98 -32.89 28.20
N ALA A 88 -0.03 -32.20 28.84
CA ALA A 88 0.64 -32.70 30.04
C ALA A 88 -0.34 -32.89 31.21
N LYS A 89 -1.19 -31.89 31.46
CA LYS A 89 -2.26 -31.96 32.47
C LYS A 89 -3.27 -33.05 32.14
N GLY A 90 -3.67 -33.19 30.88
CA GLY A 90 -4.57 -34.24 30.40
C GLY A 90 -4.04 -35.66 30.66
N ARG A 91 -2.72 -35.86 30.48
CA ARG A 91 -2.06 -37.13 30.85
C ARG A 91 -2.10 -37.39 32.35
N HIS A 92 -1.80 -36.40 33.19
CA HIS A 92 -1.88 -36.55 34.65
C HIS A 92 -3.30 -36.85 35.13
N ILE A 93 -4.30 -36.12 34.61
CA ILE A 93 -5.70 -36.36 34.93
C ILE A 93 -6.10 -37.79 34.54
N SER A 94 -5.73 -38.24 33.33
CA SER A 94 -6.04 -39.60 32.87
C SER A 94 -5.40 -40.66 33.78
N HIS A 95 -4.13 -40.45 34.16
CA HIS A 95 -3.43 -41.36 35.07
C HIS A 95 -4.12 -41.45 36.44
N LEU A 96 -4.39 -40.30 37.07
CA LEU A 96 -5.09 -40.26 38.36
C LEU A 96 -6.50 -40.85 38.26
N ALA A 97 -7.21 -40.62 37.15
CA ALA A 97 -8.53 -41.21 36.92
C ALA A 97 -8.47 -42.74 36.82
N THR A 98 -7.44 -43.30 36.19
CA THR A 98 -7.25 -44.76 36.16
C THR A 98 -6.95 -45.33 37.54
N GLU A 99 -6.13 -44.65 38.33
CA GLU A 99 -5.76 -45.06 39.69
C GLU A 99 -6.95 -45.00 40.65
N ILE A 100 -7.81 -43.97 40.52
CA ILE A 100 -9.06 -43.90 41.29
C ILE A 100 -9.98 -45.07 40.95
N LYS A 101 -10.11 -45.47 39.67
CA LYS A 101 -10.94 -46.62 39.28
C LYS A 101 -10.41 -47.93 39.84
N THR A 102 -9.09 -48.17 39.76
CA THR A 102 -8.48 -49.40 40.28
C THR A 102 -8.65 -49.49 41.79
N LEU A 103 -8.47 -48.39 42.53
CA LEU A 103 -8.68 -48.34 43.98
C LEU A 103 -10.14 -48.56 44.40
N LYS A 104 -11.10 -48.19 43.54
CA LYS A 104 -12.53 -48.48 43.75
C LYS A 104 -12.93 -49.92 43.37
N GLY A 105 -12.02 -50.70 42.78
CA GLY A 105 -12.31 -52.05 42.28
C GLY A 105 -13.07 -52.07 40.94
N GLU A 106 -13.18 -50.93 40.25
CA GLU A 106 -13.78 -50.82 38.91
C GLU A 106 -12.74 -51.12 37.82
N ASN A 107 -13.17 -51.67 36.67
CA ASN A 107 -12.26 -51.91 35.55
C ASN A 107 -11.75 -50.56 34.98
N PRO A 108 -10.43 -50.29 34.98
CA PRO A 108 -9.87 -49.01 34.55
C PRO A 108 -10.13 -48.67 33.07
N PHE A 109 -10.36 -49.67 32.23
CA PHE A 109 -10.64 -49.48 30.79
C PHE A 109 -12.13 -49.39 30.46
N ALA A 110 -13.02 -49.51 31.45
CA ALA A 110 -14.45 -49.35 31.22
C ALA A 110 -14.76 -47.88 30.86
N PRO A 111 -15.49 -47.60 29.77
CA PRO A 111 -15.83 -46.24 29.37
C PRO A 111 -16.64 -45.56 30.49
N SER A 112 -16.21 -44.34 30.86
CA SER A 112 -16.82 -43.57 31.96
C SER A 112 -18.22 -43.04 31.63
N ILE A 113 -18.58 -43.01 30.35
CA ILE A 113 -19.89 -42.60 29.84
C ILE A 113 -20.51 -43.84 29.20
N PRO A 114 -21.70 -44.30 29.62
CA PRO A 114 -22.40 -45.37 28.94
C PRO A 114 -22.66 -44.95 27.50
N HIS A 115 -22.21 -45.74 26.53
CA HIS A 115 -22.65 -45.57 25.14
C HIS A 115 -24.14 -45.93 25.09
N GLN A 116 -25.01 -44.93 25.19
CA GLN A 116 -26.42 -45.10 24.88
C GLN A 116 -26.49 -45.36 23.38
N ARG A 117 -26.64 -46.64 22.99
CA ARG A 117 -27.02 -46.98 21.63
C ARG A 117 -28.49 -46.59 21.51
N ASP A 118 -28.77 -45.52 20.79
CA ASP A 118 -30.12 -45.23 20.33
C ASP A 118 -30.52 -46.35 19.37
N ILE A 119 -31.40 -47.23 19.83
CA ILE A 119 -31.98 -48.32 19.04
C ILE A 119 -33.24 -47.75 18.39
N SER A 120 -33.19 -47.49 17.08
CA SER A 120 -34.37 -47.33 16.22
C SER A 120 -34.93 -48.67 15.80
#